data_AF-A0A1L5KLH4-F1
#
_entry.id   AF-A0A1L5KLH4-F1
#
_cell.length_a   1.000
_cell.length_b   1.000
_cell.length_c   1.000
_cell.angle_alpha   90.00
_cell.angle_beta   90.00
_cell.angle_gamma   90.00
#
_symmetry.space_group_name_H-M   'P 1'
#
loop_
_entity.id
_entity.type
_entity.pdbx_description
1 polymer ?
#
loop_
_entity_poly.entity_id
_entity_poly.type
_entity_poly.pdbx_seq_one_letter_code
_entity_poly.pdbx_strand_id
1 'polypeptide(L)'
;MNKWGVGLTFLLAATNVMAKDIQLLNVSYDPTRELYEQYNKAFSAHWKQQTGDNVVIRQSHGGSGKQATSVINGIEADVVTLALAYDVDAIAERGRIDKEWIKRLPDNSAPYTSTIVFLVRKQSEADP
;
A
#
# COMPACT_ATOMS: atom_id res chain seq x y z
N MET A 1 -39.61 -23.21 54.36
CA MET A 1 -40.24 -22.05 53.70
C MET A 1 -39.14 -21.23 53.00
N ASN A 2 -39.27 -21.10 51.67
CA ASN A 2 -38.73 -20.10 50.72
C ASN A 2 -37.21 -19.82 50.75
N LYS A 3 -36.38 -20.43 49.90
CA LYS A 3 -36.08 -20.08 48.48
C LYS A 3 -35.91 -18.56 48.23
N TRP A 4 -34.75 -18.14 47.69
CA TRP A 4 -34.55 -17.53 46.36
C TRP A 4 -33.09 -17.02 46.23
N GLY A 5 -32.36 -17.57 45.27
CA GLY A 5 -31.03 -17.12 44.88
C GLY A 5 -31.09 -15.98 43.86
N VAL A 6 -30.04 -15.17 43.82
CA VAL A 6 -29.82 -14.19 42.75
C VAL A 6 -28.43 -14.44 42.19
N GLY A 7 -28.39 -15.18 41.07
CA GLY A 7 -27.22 -15.28 40.22
C GLY A 7 -27.23 -14.11 39.23
N LEU A 8 -26.16 -13.32 39.23
CA LEU A 8 -25.97 -12.21 38.31
C LEU A 8 -25.37 -12.75 37.01
N THR A 9 -26.22 -13.05 36.02
CA THR A 9 -25.75 -13.49 34.70
C THR A 9 -25.36 -12.28 33.86
N PHE A 10 -24.05 -12.09 33.65
CA PHE A 10 -23.50 -11.10 32.73
C PHE A 10 -23.66 -11.62 31.30
N LEU A 11 -24.65 -11.14 30.53
CA LEU A 11 -24.73 -11.42 29.10
C LEU A 11 -23.63 -10.61 28.39
N LEU A 12 -22.56 -11.27 27.93
CA LEU A 12 -21.70 -10.70 26.90
C LEU A 12 -22.48 -10.68 25.58
N ALA A 13 -22.94 -9.51 25.17
CA ALA A 13 -23.37 -9.28 23.80
C ALA A 13 -22.12 -9.30 22.90
N ALA A 14 -21.88 -10.40 22.20
CA ALA A 14 -20.86 -10.48 21.17
C ALA A 14 -21.29 -9.59 20.00
N THR A 15 -20.67 -8.41 19.87
CA THR A 15 -20.76 -7.60 18.67
C THR A 15 -20.02 -8.35 17.57
N ASN A 16 -20.75 -8.97 16.63
CA ASN A 16 -20.16 -9.51 15.42
C ASN A 16 -19.53 -8.34 14.64
N VAL A 17 -18.21 -8.20 14.72
CA VAL A 17 -17.45 -7.37 13.77
C VAL A 17 -17.58 -8.06 12.42
N MET A 18 -18.43 -7.51 11.55
CA MET A 18 -18.56 -7.97 10.18
C MET A 18 -17.29 -7.58 9.42
N ALA A 19 -16.50 -8.58 9.03
CA ALA A 19 -15.33 -8.38 8.18
C ALA A 19 -15.74 -7.71 6.86
N LYS A 20 -15.09 -6.60 6.52
CA LYS A 20 -15.28 -5.90 5.26
C LYS A 20 -14.34 -6.44 4.19
N ASP A 21 -14.83 -6.52 2.97
CA ASP A 21 -14.00 -6.73 1.79
C ASP A 21 -13.57 -5.38 1.21
N ILE A 22 -12.26 -5.12 1.19
CA ILE A 22 -11.64 -3.86 0.76
C ILE A 22 -10.78 -4.16 -0.46
N GLN A 23 -10.96 -3.41 -1.53
CA GLN A 23 -10.10 -3.45 -2.71
C GLN A 23 -9.34 -2.14 -2.81
N LEU A 24 -8.03 -2.24 -3.00
CA LEU A 24 -7.15 -1.10 -3.23
C LEU A 24 -6.39 -1.26 -4.54
N LEU A 25 -6.15 -0.16 -5.23
CA LEU A 25 -5.23 -0.07 -6.36
C LEU A 25 -3.99 0.76 -5.97
N ASN A 26 -2.83 0.11 -5.97
CA ASN A 26 -1.53 0.76 -5.93
C ASN A 26 -1.01 1.01 -7.35
N VAL A 27 -0.88 2.28 -7.73
CA VAL A 27 -0.17 2.68 -8.96
C VAL A 27 1.29 3.01 -8.62
N SER A 28 2.21 2.17 -9.09
CA SER A 28 3.62 2.18 -8.70
C SER A 28 4.58 2.28 -9.89
N TYR A 29 5.85 2.60 -9.62
CA TYR A 29 6.91 2.60 -10.63
C TYR A 29 7.48 1.19 -10.91
N ASP A 30 8.14 1.05 -12.06
CA ASP A 30 8.39 -0.24 -12.73
C ASP A 30 9.14 -1.33 -11.94
N PRO A 31 10.27 -1.06 -11.24
CA PRO A 31 11.08 -2.08 -10.59
C PRO A 31 10.55 -2.55 -9.22
N THR A 32 9.35 -2.12 -8.81
CA THR A 32 8.77 -2.48 -7.50
C THR A 32 7.81 -3.68 -7.55
N ARG A 33 7.75 -4.41 -8.67
CA ARG A 33 6.81 -5.52 -8.89
C ARG A 33 6.93 -6.60 -7.82
N GLU A 34 8.15 -7.06 -7.59
CA GLU A 34 8.46 -8.14 -6.66
C GLU A 34 8.33 -7.65 -5.21
N LEU A 35 8.65 -6.37 -4.95
CA LEU A 35 8.44 -5.74 -3.64
C LEU A 35 6.96 -5.75 -3.27
N TYR A 36 6.09 -5.24 -4.14
CA TYR A 36 4.67 -5.15 -3.83
C TYR A 36 3.94 -6.48 -3.91
N GLU A 37 4.42 -7.45 -4.70
CA GLU A 37 3.88 -8.81 -4.60
C GLU A 37 4.06 -9.39 -3.18
N GLN A 38 5.23 -9.19 -2.58
CA GLN A 38 5.53 -9.67 -1.22
C GLN A 38 4.87 -8.81 -0.15
N TYR A 39 5.02 -7.48 -0.24
CA TYR A 39 4.49 -6.56 0.75
C TYR A 39 2.97 -6.60 0.83
N ASN A 40 2.27 -6.69 -0.31
CA ASN A 40 0.80 -6.75 -0.31
C ASN A 40 0.29 -8.01 0.41
N LYS A 41 0.92 -9.18 0.20
CA LYS A 41 0.57 -10.42 0.93
C LYS A 41 0.77 -10.24 2.43
N ALA A 42 1.90 -9.65 2.83
CA ALA A 42 2.21 -9.38 4.23
C ALA A 42 1.21 -8.39 4.87
N PHE A 43 0.91 -7.29 4.19
CA PHE A 43 -0.03 -6.28 4.66
C PHE A 43 -1.45 -6.84 4.79
N SER A 44 -1.95 -7.55 3.77
CA SER A 44 -3.29 -8.16 3.83
C SER A 44 -3.43 -9.16 4.98
N ALA A 45 -2.40 -9.99 5.22
CA ALA A 45 -2.39 -10.92 6.35
C ALA A 45 -2.37 -10.18 7.69
N HIS A 46 -1.51 -9.16 7.82
CA HIS A 46 -1.43 -8.32 9.01
C HIS A 46 -2.76 -7.62 9.28
N TRP A 47 -3.37 -7.00 8.27
CA TRP A 47 -4.63 -6.28 8.41
C TRP A 47 -5.78 -7.19 8.81
N LYS A 48 -5.88 -8.37 8.21
CA LYS A 48 -6.87 -9.38 8.59
C LYS A 48 -6.70 -9.85 10.03
N GLN A 49 -5.46 -10.05 10.48
CA GLN A 49 -5.18 -10.40 11.87
C GLN A 49 -5.59 -9.30 12.84
N GLN A 50 -5.36 -8.04 12.48
CA GLN A 50 -5.64 -6.88 13.36
C GLN A 50 -7.13 -6.51 13.39
N THR A 51 -7.82 -6.59 12.25
CA THR A 51 -9.16 -6.00 12.09
C THR A 51 -10.25 -7.01 11.76
N GLY A 52 -9.88 -8.18 11.23
CA GLY A 52 -10.80 -9.15 10.64
C GLY A 52 -11.13 -8.88 9.17
N ASP A 53 -10.83 -7.70 8.64
CA ASP A 53 -11.15 -7.31 7.26
C ASP A 53 -10.28 -8.04 6.22
N ASN A 54 -10.84 -8.28 5.04
CA ASN A 54 -10.10 -8.80 3.89
C ASN A 54 -9.68 -7.64 2.98
N VAL A 55 -8.38 -7.41 2.85
CA VAL A 55 -7.84 -6.40 1.92
C VAL A 55 -7.22 -7.10 0.72
N VAL A 56 -7.63 -6.72 -0.49
CA VAL A 56 -7.03 -7.14 -1.75
C VAL A 56 -6.39 -5.93 -2.42
N ILE A 57 -5.08 -5.97 -2.62
CA ILE A 57 -4.32 -4.89 -3.26
C ILE A 57 -3.97 -5.31 -4.68
N ARG A 58 -4.49 -4.58 -5.66
CA ARG A 58 -4.10 -4.65 -7.07
C ARG A 58 -2.94 -3.69 -7.31
N GLN A 59 -2.10 -4.02 -8.28
CA GLN A 59 -0.90 -3.23 -8.60
C GLN A 59 -0.79 -2.94 -10.10
N SER A 60 -0.33 -1.74 -10.43
CA SER A 60 0.04 -1.29 -11.77
C SER A 60 1.48 -0.81 -11.76
N HIS A 61 2.28 -1.21 -12.75
CA HIS A 61 3.71 -0.88 -12.83
C HIS A 61 4.11 -0.38 -14.22
N GLY A 62 4.94 0.66 -14.23
CA GLY A 62 5.50 1.25 -15.45
C GLY A 62 6.39 2.44 -15.11
N GLY A 63 6.85 3.18 -16.13
CA GLY A 63 7.62 4.41 -15.91
C GLY A 63 6.85 5.41 -15.04
N SER A 64 7.53 5.99 -14.03
CA SER A 64 6.91 6.80 -12.97
C SER A 64 6.06 7.97 -13.51
N GLY A 65 6.60 8.80 -14.40
CA GLY A 65 5.83 9.88 -15.03
C GLY A 65 4.64 9.41 -15.89
N LYS A 66 4.72 8.23 -16.51
CA LYS A 66 3.60 7.63 -17.26
C LYS A 66 2.49 7.17 -16.32
N GLN A 67 2.85 6.63 -15.15
CA GLN A 67 1.91 6.25 -14.11
C GLN A 67 1.26 7.49 -13.46
N ALA A 68 2.01 8.56 -13.21
CA ALA A 68 1.41 9.82 -12.76
C ALA A 68 0.41 10.36 -13.80
N THR A 69 0.79 10.37 -15.07
CA THR A 69 -0.11 10.78 -16.17
C THR A 69 -1.38 9.92 -16.26
N SER A 70 -1.29 8.61 -16.01
CA SER A 70 -2.47 7.73 -16.06
C SER A 70 -3.44 8.03 -14.91
N VAL A 71 -2.94 8.33 -13.71
CA VAL A 71 -3.76 8.78 -12.57
C VAL A 71 -4.39 10.13 -12.84
N ILE A 72 -3.64 11.08 -13.39
CA ILE A 72 -4.16 12.39 -13.80
C ILE A 72 -5.31 12.23 -14.80
N ASN A 73 -5.18 11.29 -15.74
CA ASN A 73 -6.16 11.06 -16.80
C ASN A 73 -7.31 10.11 -16.43
N GLY A 74 -7.42 9.70 -15.16
CA GLY A 74 -8.62 9.04 -14.66
C GLY A 74 -8.43 7.63 -14.10
N ILE A 75 -7.22 7.07 -14.04
CA ILE A 75 -7.02 5.87 -13.20
C ILE A 75 -7.31 6.24 -11.75
N GLU A 76 -8.23 5.50 -11.13
CA GLU A 76 -8.63 5.66 -9.72
C GLU A 76 -7.68 4.86 -8.83
N ALA A 77 -6.48 5.39 -8.61
CA ALA A 77 -5.54 4.85 -7.64
C ALA A 77 -5.94 5.26 -6.23
N ASP A 78 -5.97 4.31 -5.29
CA ASP A 78 -6.14 4.60 -3.87
C ASP A 78 -4.82 5.10 -3.26
N VAL A 79 -3.71 4.54 -3.73
CA VAL A 79 -2.35 4.95 -3.35
C VAL A 79 -1.46 5.01 -4.58
N VAL A 80 -0.55 5.98 -4.59
CA VAL A 80 0.54 6.06 -5.57
C VAL A 80 1.86 5.89 -4.84
N THR A 81 2.75 5.06 -5.39
CA THR A 81 4.09 4.82 -4.83
C THR A 81 5.12 5.00 -5.93
N LEU A 82 5.47 6.26 -6.20
CA LEU A 82 6.21 6.69 -7.40
C LEU A 82 7.71 6.86 -7.13
N ALA A 83 8.49 7.02 -8.21
CA ALA A 83 9.95 7.02 -8.12
C ALA A 83 10.54 8.28 -7.48
N LEU A 84 9.84 9.41 -7.55
CA LEU A 84 10.33 10.71 -7.09
C LEU A 84 9.17 11.69 -6.82
N ALA A 85 9.41 12.67 -5.96
CA ALA A 85 8.37 13.59 -5.47
C ALA A 85 7.66 14.38 -6.58
N TYR A 86 8.40 14.81 -7.60
CA TYR A 86 7.86 15.59 -8.72
C TYR A 86 6.68 14.92 -9.43
N ASP A 87 6.69 13.59 -9.55
CA ASP A 87 5.59 12.86 -10.20
C ASP A 87 4.32 12.85 -9.32
N VAL A 88 4.47 12.88 -8.00
CA VAL A 88 3.33 13.01 -7.07
C VAL A 88 2.84 14.46 -7.02
N ASP A 89 3.75 15.44 -7.04
CA ASP A 89 3.42 16.86 -7.16
C ASP A 89 2.58 17.12 -8.41
N ALA A 90 2.94 16.54 -9.56
CA ALA A 90 2.17 16.67 -10.79
C ALA A 90 0.71 16.17 -10.65
N ILE A 91 0.46 15.13 -9.85
CA ILE A 91 -0.89 14.65 -9.54
C ILE A 91 -1.61 15.62 -8.60
N ALA A 92 -0.92 16.14 -7.58
CA ALA A 92 -1.46 17.08 -6.61
C ALA A 92 -1.82 18.43 -7.23
N GLU A 93 -1.01 18.94 -8.16
CA GLU A 93 -1.28 20.15 -8.94
C GLU A 93 -2.55 20.03 -9.78
N ARG A 94 -2.92 18.80 -10.19
CA ARG A 94 -4.18 18.50 -10.88
C ARG A 94 -5.34 18.17 -9.94
N GLY A 95 -5.15 18.36 -8.64
CA GLY A 95 -6.21 18.30 -7.62
C GLY A 95 -6.66 16.89 -7.25
N ARG A 96 -5.93 15.83 -7.64
CA ARG A 96 -6.26 14.45 -7.24
C ARG A 96 -5.59 14.03 -5.93
N ILE A 97 -4.57 14.77 -5.49
CA ILE A 97 -3.89 14.62 -4.21
C ILE A 97 -3.81 16.01 -3.58
N ASP A 98 -3.83 16.07 -2.26
CA ASP A 98 -3.63 17.32 -1.52
C ASP A 98 -2.21 17.87 -1.70
N LYS A 99 -2.07 19.20 -1.77
CA LYS A 99 -0.78 19.83 -2.08
C LYS A 99 0.28 19.66 -0.98
N GLU A 100 -0.13 19.39 0.26
CA GLU A 100 0.79 19.16 1.39
C GLU A 100 1.09 17.67 1.61
N TRP A 101 0.88 16.82 0.59
CA TRP A 101 1.06 15.36 0.68
C TRP A 101 2.42 14.94 1.22
N ILE A 102 3.49 15.65 0.86
CA ILE A 102 4.87 15.29 1.17
C ILE A 102 5.18 15.34 2.68
N LYS A 103 4.34 16.05 3.46
CA LYS A 103 4.47 16.19 4.92
C LYS A 103 3.60 15.21 5.70
N ARG A 104 2.76 14.41 5.03
CA ARG A 104 1.79 13.53 5.69
C ARG A 104 2.42 12.28 6.29
N LEU A 105 3.57 11.86 5.75
CA LEU A 105 4.36 10.75 6.26
C LEU A 105 5.79 11.23 6.56
N PRO A 106 6.52 10.53 7.46
CA PRO A 106 7.91 10.85 7.76
C PRO A 106 8.81 10.85 6.52
N ASP A 107 9.99 11.45 6.66
CA ASP A 107 11.08 11.38 5.68
C ASP A 107 10.67 11.78 4.26
N ASN A 108 9.91 12.88 4.14
CA ASN A 108 9.35 13.38 2.87
C ASN A 108 8.50 12.34 2.14
N SER A 109 7.75 11.52 2.89
CA SER A 109 6.95 10.42 2.37
C SER A 109 7.77 9.37 1.59
N ALA A 110 9.05 9.21 1.92
CA ALA A 110 9.95 8.23 1.32
C ALA A 110 10.39 7.17 2.36
N PRO A 111 9.64 6.07 2.55
CA PRO A 111 9.93 5.06 3.56
C PRO A 111 11.21 4.23 3.27
N TYR A 112 11.82 4.41 2.09
CA TYR A 112 13.09 3.83 1.71
C TYR A 112 13.82 4.74 0.71
N THR A 113 15.11 4.50 0.54
CA THR A 113 15.93 5.15 -0.49
C THR A 113 16.62 4.11 -1.35
N SER A 114 17.08 4.52 -2.53
CA SER A 114 17.95 3.72 -3.40
C SER A 114 19.08 4.60 -3.94
N THR A 115 19.92 4.05 -4.81
CA THR A 115 20.98 4.80 -5.48
C THR A 115 21.16 4.29 -6.91
N ILE A 116 21.85 5.08 -7.74
CA ILE A 116 22.14 4.73 -9.13
C ILE A 116 23.50 4.02 -9.19
N VAL A 117 23.52 2.87 -9.86
CA VAL A 117 24.72 2.04 -10.04
C VAL A 117 24.86 1.63 -11.50
N PHE A 118 26.06 1.20 -11.88
CA PHE A 118 26.30 0.58 -13.18
C PHE A 118 26.21 -0.94 -13.06
N LEU A 119 25.36 -1.56 -13.90
CA LEU A 119 25.34 -3.01 -14.09
C LEU A 119 26.18 -3.35 -15.32
N VAL A 120 27.27 -4.10 -15.15
CA VAL A 120 28.14 -4.55 -16.24
C VAL A 120 27.97 -6.05 -16.49
N ARG A 121 28.26 -6.49 -17.72
CA ARG A 121 28.25 -7.92 -18.06
C ARG A 121 29.44 -8.62 -17.40
N LYS A 122 29.28 -9.92 -17.09
CA LYS A 122 30.42 -10.78 -16.75
C LYS A 122 31.42 -10.77 -17.92
N GLN A 123 32.71 -10.57 -17.65
CA GLN A 123 33.76 -10.75 -18.65
C GLN A 123 33.81 -12.23 -19.06
N SER A 124 33.81 -12.49 -20.37
CA SER A 124 34.25 -13.77 -20.92
C SER A 124 35.76 -13.84 -20.78
N GLU A 125 36.28 -14.83 -20.05
CA GLU A 125 37.70 -15.20 -20.17
C GLU A 125 37.96 -15.52 -21.65
N ALA A 126 38.92 -14.84 -22.27
CA ALA A 126 39.50 -15.35 -23.50
C ALA A 126 40.28 -16.61 -23.11
N ASP A 127 39.98 -17.73 -23.76
CA ASP A 127 40.73 -18.98 -23.65
C ASP A 127 42.23 -18.64 -23.90
N PRO A 128 43.16 -19.02 -23.00
CA PRO A 128 44.55 -18.60 -23.05
C PRO A 128 45.30 -19.01 -24.33
#